data_AF-A0A9E4ICJ1-F1
#
_entry.id   AF-A0A9E4ICJ1-F1
#
_cell.length_a   1.000
_cell.length_b   1.000
_cell.length_c   1.000
_cell.angle_alpha   90.00
_cell.angle_beta   90.00
_cell.angle_gamma   90.00
#
_symmetry.space_group_name_H-M   'P 1'
#
loop_
_entity.id
_entity.type
_entity.pdbx_description
1 polymer ?
#
loop_
_entity_poly.entity_id
_entity_poly.type
_entity_poly.pdbx_seq_one_letter_code
_entity_poly.pdbx_strand_id
1 'polypeptide(L)'
;MGANPVPLPGPEIFTSLQNGVVDGTGAPIFAAVTQKYYETPVKYLSLTEHIYAALLMFMSGELWDSLPAKAQDLIEQSASAAAAHQRAEAAKLDDGYLEELRNQGWEVNDVDKGLFRSAVAGVYDERPELAEWADRIRAVSPSGAVDVSLLPEVTINIGHSGAPGGYADVAAVKFKELVEERSGGRMTASQIGSERELVEGAQLGSIDAGVVFAGLLESFVPEMGVVNLPFLFDGQDHVDAVFDGPVGRDLLALAEDVDIKALAIGQFGLRSMMNSQRPIVNPDDAAAESDIYIRTYELVGANPVPLPGPEIFTSLQNGVVDGTGAPIFAAVTQKYYETPVKYLSLTEHIYAALLMFMGGELFDGLGPAAQQLVQQAAIEAAAHQRAEAAKLDDGYLEELKNQGWEVNDVNKDAFRTAVAGVYDERPELAEWADRIRAAAP
;
A
#
# COMPACT_ATOMS: atom_id res chain seq x y z
N MET A 1 -17.10 37.81 3.13
CA MET A 1 -15.72 38.37 3.20
C MET A 1 -15.65 39.88 2.88
N GLY A 2 -16.69 40.70 3.15
CA GLY A 2 -16.65 42.16 2.93
C GLY A 2 -16.70 42.64 1.46
N ALA A 3 -16.26 41.82 0.50
CA ALA A 3 -16.40 42.10 -0.93
C ALA A 3 -17.87 42.08 -1.39
N ASN A 4 -18.19 42.89 -2.41
CA ASN A 4 -19.49 42.92 -3.08
C ASN A 4 -19.38 42.20 -4.44
N PRO A 5 -19.90 40.97 -4.61
CA PRO A 5 -19.68 40.18 -5.81
C PRO A 5 -20.45 40.73 -7.02
N VAL A 6 -19.76 40.83 -8.16
CA VAL A 6 -20.33 41.26 -9.45
C VAL A 6 -20.16 40.13 -10.47
N PRO A 7 -21.25 39.55 -11.02
CA PRO A 7 -21.14 38.52 -12.04
C PRO A 7 -20.70 39.15 -13.37
N LEU A 8 -19.61 38.65 -13.96
CA LEU A 8 -19.03 39.12 -15.22
C LEU A 8 -18.74 37.94 -16.16
N PRO A 9 -18.96 38.08 -17.48
CA PRO A 9 -18.46 37.13 -18.48
C PRO A 9 -16.94 37.05 -18.45
N GLY A 10 -16.37 35.84 -18.57
CA GLY A 10 -14.91 35.61 -18.56
C GLY A 10 -14.08 36.57 -19.44
N PRO A 11 -14.47 36.83 -20.71
CA PRO A 11 -13.75 37.77 -21.58
C PRO A 11 -13.75 39.24 -21.10
N GLU A 12 -14.70 39.64 -20.26
CA GLU A 12 -14.82 41.02 -19.77
C GLU A 12 -13.97 41.28 -18.52
N ILE A 13 -13.52 40.23 -17.82
CA ILE A 13 -12.77 40.34 -16.56
C ILE A 13 -11.54 41.23 -16.70
N PHE A 14 -10.70 41.01 -17.73
CA PHE A 14 -9.49 41.83 -17.94
C PHE A 14 -9.84 43.32 -18.05
N THR A 15 -10.81 43.66 -18.91
CA THR A 15 -11.22 45.05 -19.14
C THR A 15 -11.88 45.67 -17.91
N SER A 16 -12.62 44.89 -17.12
CA SER A 16 -13.23 45.35 -15.88
C SER A 16 -12.19 45.61 -14.78
N LEU A 17 -11.15 44.78 -14.64
CA LEU A 17 -10.01 45.05 -13.76
C LEU A 17 -9.19 46.26 -14.24
N GLN A 18 -8.93 46.35 -15.55
CA GLN A 18 -8.17 47.44 -16.17
C GLN A 18 -8.81 48.82 -15.96
N ASN A 19 -10.14 48.88 -15.98
CA ASN A 19 -10.92 50.13 -15.85
C ASN A 19 -11.41 50.40 -14.42
N GLY A 20 -11.11 49.53 -13.44
CA GLY A 20 -11.59 49.68 -12.06
C GLY A 20 -13.11 49.51 -11.90
N VAL A 21 -13.74 48.68 -12.73
CA VAL A 21 -15.14 48.25 -12.57
C VAL A 21 -15.27 47.22 -11.45
N VAL A 22 -14.22 46.42 -11.23
CA VAL A 22 -14.05 45.54 -10.07
C VAL A 22 -12.61 45.65 -9.55
N ASP A 23 -12.45 45.58 -8.23
CA ASP A 23 -11.14 45.72 -7.57
C ASP A 23 -10.28 44.42 -7.62
N GLY A 24 -10.88 43.30 -8.01
CA GLY A 24 -10.22 41.99 -8.08
C GLY A 24 -11.16 40.90 -8.62
N THR A 25 -10.62 39.70 -8.84
CA THR A 25 -11.37 38.52 -9.27
C THR A 25 -10.86 37.26 -8.58
N GLY A 26 -11.74 36.29 -8.36
CA GLY A 26 -11.33 34.91 -8.11
C GLY A 26 -10.95 34.25 -9.43
N ALA A 27 -9.79 33.59 -9.50
CA ALA A 27 -9.33 32.86 -10.68
C ALA A 27 -8.27 31.82 -10.28
N PRO A 28 -8.14 30.69 -11.01
CA PRO A 28 -6.97 29.82 -10.91
C PRO A 28 -5.67 30.56 -11.28
N ILE A 29 -4.53 30.13 -10.72
CA ILE A 29 -3.23 30.82 -10.88
C ILE A 29 -2.85 30.94 -12.37
N PHE A 30 -2.97 29.86 -13.15
CA PHE A 30 -2.71 29.86 -14.59
C PHE A 30 -3.51 30.92 -15.36
N ALA A 31 -4.73 31.25 -14.93
CA ALA A 31 -5.59 32.21 -15.60
C ALA A 31 -5.06 33.65 -15.42
N ALA A 32 -4.50 33.98 -14.25
CA ALA A 32 -3.91 35.29 -14.01
C ALA A 32 -2.70 35.57 -14.92
N VAL A 33 -1.90 34.54 -15.23
CA VAL A 33 -0.78 34.63 -16.19
C VAL A 33 -1.29 34.63 -17.63
N THR A 34 -2.08 33.63 -18.03
CA THR A 34 -2.50 33.47 -19.44
C THR A 34 -3.44 34.57 -19.94
N GLN A 35 -4.28 35.12 -19.07
CA GLN A 35 -5.13 36.30 -19.35
C GLN A 35 -4.43 37.63 -19.02
N LYS A 36 -3.15 37.60 -18.64
CA LYS A 36 -2.30 38.78 -18.43
C LYS A 36 -2.84 39.78 -17.40
N TYR A 37 -3.52 39.32 -16.34
CA TYR A 37 -4.09 40.21 -15.33
C TYR A 37 -3.03 41.11 -14.66
N TYR A 38 -1.75 40.73 -14.74
CA TYR A 38 -0.62 41.55 -14.31
C TYR A 38 -0.40 42.86 -15.09
N GLU A 39 -0.95 42.98 -16.31
CA GLU A 39 -0.98 44.23 -17.09
C GLU A 39 -2.01 45.25 -16.54
N THR A 40 -2.94 44.80 -15.68
CA THR A 40 -3.96 45.65 -15.03
C THR A 40 -3.43 46.32 -13.74
N PRO A 41 -4.21 47.23 -13.10
CA PRO A 41 -3.85 47.82 -11.81
C PRO A 41 -3.76 46.82 -10.63
N VAL A 42 -4.24 45.58 -10.78
CA VAL A 42 -4.12 44.55 -9.73
C VAL A 42 -2.67 44.13 -9.54
N LYS A 43 -2.24 44.02 -8.27
CA LYS A 43 -0.87 43.63 -7.86
C LYS A 43 -0.81 42.63 -6.70
N TYR A 44 -1.94 42.07 -6.27
CA TYR A 44 -2.03 41.18 -5.11
C TYR A 44 -2.69 39.85 -5.46
N LEU A 45 -2.10 38.75 -5.01
CA LEU A 45 -2.68 37.39 -5.11
C LEU A 45 -2.64 36.71 -3.74
N SER A 46 -3.82 36.49 -3.17
CA SER A 46 -3.98 35.71 -1.93
C SER A 46 -4.34 34.25 -2.24
N LEU A 47 -3.51 33.30 -1.80
CA LEU A 47 -3.64 31.86 -2.08
C LEU A 47 -4.69 31.19 -1.19
N THR A 48 -5.95 31.57 -1.42
CA THR A 48 -7.09 31.17 -0.57
C THR A 48 -7.56 29.72 -0.75
N GLU A 49 -7.32 29.10 -1.92
CA GLU A 49 -7.66 27.69 -2.24
C GLU A 49 -9.10 27.26 -1.86
N HIS A 50 -10.03 28.21 -1.87
CA HIS A 50 -11.40 28.00 -1.37
C HIS A 50 -12.29 27.22 -2.35
N ILE A 51 -11.86 27.03 -3.61
CA ILE A 51 -12.50 26.22 -4.63
C ILE A 51 -11.42 25.44 -5.38
N TYR A 52 -11.58 24.13 -5.52
CA TYR A 52 -10.81 23.30 -6.43
C TYR A 52 -11.62 23.05 -7.71
N ALA A 53 -11.08 23.42 -8.87
CA ALA A 53 -11.74 23.23 -10.16
C ALA A 53 -11.30 21.91 -10.80
N ALA A 54 -12.15 20.88 -10.71
CA ALA A 54 -11.87 19.59 -11.34
C ALA A 54 -12.08 19.65 -12.87
N LEU A 55 -11.12 19.08 -13.61
CA LEU A 55 -11.30 18.74 -15.03
C LEU A 55 -11.98 17.38 -15.12
N LEU A 56 -13.09 17.31 -15.86
CA LEU A 56 -13.86 16.09 -16.08
C LEU A 56 -13.55 15.51 -17.46
N MET A 57 -13.01 14.30 -17.49
CA MET A 57 -13.03 13.45 -18.68
C MET A 57 -14.35 12.68 -18.68
N PHE A 58 -15.04 12.64 -19.81
CA PHE A 58 -16.30 11.91 -19.97
C PHE A 58 -16.37 11.25 -21.33
N MET A 59 -17.22 10.23 -21.45
CA MET A 59 -17.55 9.59 -22.72
C MET A 59 -19.05 9.30 -22.82
N SER A 60 -19.50 8.90 -24.01
CA SER A 60 -20.90 8.51 -24.20
C SER A 60 -21.20 7.21 -23.45
N GLY A 61 -22.26 7.19 -22.65
CA GLY A 61 -22.75 5.98 -21.98
C GLY A 61 -23.14 4.87 -22.97
N GLU A 62 -23.81 5.22 -24.08
CA GLU A 62 -24.14 4.26 -25.14
C GLU A 62 -22.89 3.63 -25.77
N LEU A 63 -21.81 4.41 -25.92
CA LEU A 63 -20.53 3.87 -26.37
C LEU A 63 -19.91 2.98 -25.30
N TRP A 64 -19.88 3.44 -24.05
CA TRP A 64 -19.35 2.69 -22.91
C TRP A 64 -20.00 1.32 -22.76
N ASP A 65 -21.32 1.27 -22.73
CA ASP A 65 -22.14 0.06 -22.58
C ASP A 65 -21.97 -0.91 -23.77
N SER A 66 -21.50 -0.43 -24.93
CA SER A 66 -21.20 -1.25 -26.11
C SER A 66 -19.79 -1.86 -26.10
N LEU A 67 -18.90 -1.43 -25.19
CA LEU A 67 -17.54 -1.95 -25.09
C LEU A 67 -17.48 -3.26 -24.31
N PRO A 68 -16.58 -4.20 -24.65
CA PRO A 68 -16.26 -5.34 -23.79
C PRO A 68 -15.68 -4.86 -22.45
N ALA A 69 -15.96 -5.56 -21.35
CA ALA A 69 -15.47 -5.22 -20.00
C ALA A 69 -13.95 -4.93 -19.97
N LYS A 70 -13.12 -5.80 -20.57
CA LYS A 70 -11.67 -5.56 -20.65
C LYS A 70 -11.27 -4.25 -21.35
N ALA A 71 -12.09 -3.72 -22.26
CA ALA A 71 -11.86 -2.41 -22.88
C ALA A 71 -12.35 -1.26 -21.98
N GLN A 72 -13.41 -1.48 -21.20
CA GLN A 72 -13.84 -0.56 -20.14
C GLN A 72 -12.73 -0.41 -19.08
N ASP A 73 -12.23 -1.52 -18.53
CA ASP A 73 -11.14 -1.55 -17.53
C ASP A 73 -9.90 -0.78 -18.00
N LEU A 74 -9.45 -1.03 -19.23
CA LEU A 74 -8.28 -0.36 -19.82
C LEU A 74 -8.48 1.15 -19.99
N ILE A 75 -9.70 1.59 -20.31
CA ILE A 75 -10.03 3.02 -20.43
C ILE A 75 -10.06 3.67 -19.04
N GLU A 76 -10.65 3.01 -18.04
CA GLU A 76 -10.68 3.50 -16.65
C GLU A 76 -9.27 3.62 -16.04
N GLN A 77 -8.42 2.61 -16.24
CA GLN A 77 -7.01 2.63 -15.82
C GLN A 77 -6.26 3.78 -16.52
N SER A 78 -6.42 3.91 -17.85
CA SER A 78 -5.79 4.98 -18.64
C SER A 78 -6.24 6.37 -18.22
N ALA A 79 -7.54 6.56 -17.96
CA ALA A 79 -8.10 7.83 -17.50
C ALA A 79 -7.61 8.17 -16.08
N SER A 80 -7.53 7.18 -15.20
CA SER A 80 -7.02 7.34 -13.83
C SER A 80 -5.54 7.74 -13.81
N ALA A 81 -4.70 7.06 -14.61
CA ALA A 81 -3.29 7.39 -14.78
C ALA A 81 -3.09 8.79 -15.38
N ALA A 82 -3.88 9.15 -16.40
CA ALA A 82 -3.86 10.48 -17.00
C ALA A 82 -4.27 11.58 -15.99
N ALA A 83 -5.27 11.33 -15.14
CA ALA A 83 -5.70 12.26 -14.10
C ALA A 83 -4.69 12.38 -12.94
N ALA A 84 -3.94 11.32 -12.62
CA ALA A 84 -2.83 11.40 -11.68
C ALA A 84 -1.67 12.24 -12.25
N HIS A 85 -1.25 11.93 -13.48
CA HIS A 85 -0.18 12.66 -14.18
C HIS A 85 -0.53 14.15 -14.37
N GLN A 86 -1.75 14.47 -14.81
CA GLN A 86 -2.19 15.85 -15.02
C GLN A 86 -2.15 16.67 -13.73
N ARG A 87 -2.55 16.10 -12.58
CA ARG A 87 -2.48 16.79 -11.28
C ARG A 87 -1.03 17.04 -10.84
N ALA A 88 -0.14 16.08 -11.06
CA ALA A 88 1.29 16.23 -10.76
C ALA A 88 1.96 17.31 -11.63
N GLU A 89 1.64 17.38 -12.92
CA GLU A 89 2.15 18.45 -13.81
C GLU A 89 1.51 19.81 -13.50
N ALA A 90 0.22 19.86 -13.14
CA ALA A 90 -0.45 21.11 -12.76
C ALA A 90 0.21 21.77 -11.54
N ALA A 91 0.57 20.99 -10.51
CA ALA A 91 1.29 21.51 -9.34
C ALA A 91 2.64 22.16 -9.72
N LYS A 92 3.41 21.53 -10.61
CA LYS A 92 4.69 22.09 -11.12
C LYS A 92 4.48 23.37 -11.95
N LEU A 93 3.39 23.43 -12.72
CA LEU A 93 3.05 24.61 -13.52
C LEU A 93 2.62 25.79 -12.65
N ASP A 94 1.85 25.54 -11.58
CA ASP A 94 1.42 26.58 -10.64
C ASP A 94 2.61 27.26 -9.95
N ASP A 95 3.65 26.52 -9.53
CA ASP A 95 4.90 27.10 -9.01
C ASP A 95 5.54 28.09 -10.00
N GLY A 96 5.65 27.69 -11.28
CA GLY A 96 6.18 28.54 -12.34
C GLY A 96 5.31 29.76 -12.64
N TYR A 97 3.98 29.63 -12.57
CA TYR A 97 3.07 30.77 -12.71
C TYR A 97 3.15 31.74 -11.53
N LEU A 98 3.36 31.25 -10.30
CA LEU A 98 3.59 32.11 -9.14
C LEU A 98 4.94 32.84 -9.23
N GLU A 99 5.98 32.22 -9.78
CA GLU A 99 7.25 32.90 -10.08
C GLU A 99 7.07 34.01 -11.13
N GLU A 100 6.37 33.72 -12.25
CA GLU A 100 6.08 34.72 -13.27
C GLU A 100 5.29 35.92 -12.73
N LEU A 101 4.25 35.70 -11.91
CA LEU A 101 3.50 36.80 -11.30
C LEU A 101 4.38 37.67 -10.38
N ARG A 102 5.28 37.06 -9.59
CA ARG A 102 6.25 37.80 -8.77
C ARG A 102 7.21 38.62 -9.65
N ASN A 103 7.67 38.07 -10.77
CA ASN A 103 8.52 38.77 -11.75
C ASN A 103 7.79 39.95 -12.41
N GLN A 104 6.47 39.86 -12.61
CA GLN A 104 5.59 40.96 -13.05
C GLN A 104 5.23 41.95 -11.92
N GLY A 105 5.84 41.81 -10.73
CA GLY A 105 5.69 42.72 -9.60
C GLY A 105 4.43 42.51 -8.78
N TRP A 106 3.85 41.30 -8.77
CA TRP A 106 2.76 40.95 -7.87
C TRP A 106 3.26 40.50 -6.49
N GLU A 107 2.58 40.94 -5.45
CA GLU A 107 2.72 40.41 -4.10
C GLU A 107 1.83 39.17 -3.96
N VAL A 108 2.45 38.00 -3.87
CA VAL A 108 1.78 36.71 -3.64
C VAL A 108 1.84 36.40 -2.15
N ASN A 109 0.69 36.33 -1.50
CA ASN A 109 0.58 36.03 -0.07
C ASN A 109 -0.15 34.70 0.16
N ASP A 110 0.43 33.86 1.03
CA ASP A 110 -0.31 32.76 1.63
C ASP A 110 -1.29 33.31 2.69
N VAL A 111 -2.31 32.54 3.05
CA VAL A 111 -3.35 32.92 4.00
C VAL A 111 -3.71 31.76 4.93
N ASP A 112 -4.29 32.07 6.08
CA ASP A 112 -4.95 31.05 6.90
C ASP A 112 -6.22 30.54 6.19
N LYS A 113 -6.05 29.47 5.42
CA LYS A 113 -7.11 28.77 4.69
C LYS A 113 -8.23 28.26 5.62
N GLY A 114 -7.95 28.05 6.91
CA GLY A 114 -8.95 27.68 7.92
C GLY A 114 -9.98 28.77 8.17
N LEU A 115 -9.55 30.04 8.19
CA LEU A 115 -10.46 31.19 8.28
C LEU A 115 -11.37 31.31 7.05
N PHE A 116 -10.82 31.07 5.85
CA PHE A 116 -11.59 31.10 4.61
C PHE A 116 -12.61 29.96 4.55
N ARG A 117 -12.21 28.73 4.88
CA ARG A 117 -13.11 27.56 4.99
C ARG A 117 -14.25 27.82 5.98
N SER A 118 -13.93 28.34 7.16
CA SER A 118 -14.93 28.69 8.19
C SER A 118 -15.91 29.75 7.70
N ALA A 119 -15.42 30.78 6.99
CA ALA A 119 -16.25 31.86 6.45
C ALA A 119 -17.19 31.44 5.30
N VAL A 120 -16.95 30.28 4.66
CA VAL A 120 -17.81 29.74 3.59
C VAL A 120 -18.54 28.45 3.98
N ALA A 121 -18.41 27.98 5.22
CA ALA A 121 -19.03 26.72 5.67
C ALA A 121 -20.55 26.69 5.48
N GLY A 122 -21.25 27.81 5.70
CA GLY A 122 -22.69 27.92 5.51
C GLY A 122 -23.19 27.77 4.07
N VAL A 123 -22.30 27.80 3.06
CA VAL A 123 -22.67 27.53 1.65
C VAL A 123 -23.16 26.08 1.47
N TYR A 124 -22.70 25.16 2.32
CA TYR A 124 -23.18 23.78 2.30
C TYR A 124 -24.59 23.64 2.93
N ASP A 125 -24.92 24.47 3.92
CA ASP A 125 -26.26 24.50 4.53
C ASP A 125 -27.34 24.99 3.53
N GLU A 126 -26.95 25.87 2.60
CA GLU A 126 -27.81 26.33 1.49
C GLU A 126 -28.00 25.25 0.40
N ARG A 127 -27.20 24.18 0.40
CA ARG A 127 -27.15 23.13 -0.62
C ARG A 127 -27.18 21.72 0.01
N PRO A 128 -28.25 21.37 0.75
CA PRO A 128 -28.32 20.12 1.52
C PRO A 128 -28.22 18.86 0.65
N GLU A 129 -28.55 18.92 -0.64
CA GLU A 129 -28.36 17.83 -1.60
C GLU A 129 -26.88 17.51 -1.90
N LEU A 130 -25.97 18.41 -1.53
CA LEU A 130 -24.53 18.23 -1.65
C LEU A 130 -23.85 17.84 -0.33
N ALA A 131 -24.58 17.79 0.80
CA ALA A 131 -24.00 17.54 2.11
C ALA A 131 -23.29 16.17 2.19
N GLU A 132 -23.95 15.10 1.76
CA GLU A 132 -23.36 13.75 1.69
C GLU A 132 -22.07 13.72 0.86
N TRP A 133 -22.08 14.37 -0.31
CA TRP A 133 -20.92 14.44 -1.19
C TRP A 133 -19.79 15.30 -0.60
N ALA A 134 -20.13 16.40 0.09
CA ALA A 134 -19.15 17.23 0.76
C ALA A 134 -18.46 16.48 1.90
N ASP A 135 -19.20 15.71 2.69
CA ASP A 135 -18.65 14.91 3.78
C ASP A 135 -17.83 13.74 3.26
N ARG A 136 -18.28 13.06 2.20
CA ARG A 136 -17.49 12.03 1.48
C ARG A 136 -16.19 12.58 0.90
N ILE A 137 -16.19 13.80 0.36
CA ILE A 137 -14.97 14.45 -0.15
C ILE A 137 -14.05 14.89 0.99
N ARG A 138 -14.58 15.41 2.10
CA ARG A 138 -13.80 15.79 3.29
C ARG A 138 -13.14 14.59 3.97
N ALA A 139 -13.79 13.42 3.93
CA ALA A 139 -13.23 12.15 4.40
C ALA A 139 -12.09 11.62 3.50
N VAL A 140 -11.84 12.22 2.34
CA VAL A 140 -10.70 11.91 1.45
C VAL A 140 -9.67 13.04 1.55
N SER A 141 -8.93 13.09 2.67
CA SER A 141 -7.85 14.08 2.83
C SER A 141 -6.67 13.80 1.88
N PRO A 142 -6.23 14.74 1.01
CA PRO A 142 -5.10 14.54 0.09
C PRO A 142 -3.71 14.68 0.73
N SER A 143 -3.65 15.07 2.01
CA SER A 143 -2.40 15.18 2.78
C SER A 143 -2.72 14.95 4.26
N GLY A 144 -1.78 14.38 5.02
CA GLY A 144 -1.97 13.88 6.40
C GLY A 144 -2.27 14.92 7.49
N ALA A 145 -2.72 16.12 7.14
CA ALA A 145 -3.23 17.12 8.08
C ALA A 145 -4.66 16.76 8.52
N VAL A 146 -4.78 15.74 9.37
CA VAL A 146 -6.00 15.51 10.13
C VAL A 146 -6.13 16.60 11.20
N ASP A 147 -7.34 17.09 11.45
CA ASP A 147 -7.59 17.94 12.62
C ASP A 147 -7.42 17.07 13.88
N VAL A 148 -6.25 17.13 14.48
CA VAL A 148 -5.89 16.34 15.67
C VAL A 148 -6.83 16.60 16.86
N SER A 149 -7.58 17.71 16.90
CA SER A 149 -8.57 17.94 17.94
C SER A 149 -9.77 16.97 17.86
N LEU A 150 -10.03 16.40 16.68
CA LEU A 150 -11.09 15.43 16.42
C LEU A 150 -10.66 13.96 16.63
N LEU A 151 -9.36 13.70 16.81
CA LEU A 151 -8.85 12.34 17.05
C LEU A 151 -9.14 11.87 18.50
N PRO A 152 -9.42 10.57 18.71
CA PRO A 152 -9.48 10.00 20.05
C PRO A 152 -8.09 9.98 20.71
N GLU A 153 -8.07 9.96 22.04
CA GLU A 153 -6.86 9.60 22.80
C GLU A 153 -6.83 8.08 22.99
N VAL A 154 -5.92 7.41 22.30
CA VAL A 154 -5.85 5.94 22.25
C VAL A 154 -4.40 5.45 22.10
N THR A 155 -4.09 4.33 22.74
CA THR A 155 -2.85 3.57 22.51
C THR A 155 -3.21 2.32 21.75
N ILE A 156 -2.66 2.15 20.55
CA ILE A 156 -2.79 0.95 19.73
C ILE A 156 -1.64 0.01 20.07
N ASN A 157 -1.94 -1.12 20.70
CA ASN A 157 -0.97 -2.16 20.98
C ASN A 157 -0.78 -3.06 19.75
N ILE A 158 0.37 -2.93 19.09
CA ILE A 158 0.72 -3.66 17.87
C ILE A 158 1.69 -4.81 18.18
N GLY A 159 1.26 -6.05 17.93
CA GLY A 159 2.05 -7.26 18.21
C GLY A 159 2.73 -7.87 16.98
N HIS A 160 3.94 -8.42 17.14
CA HIS A 160 4.56 -9.29 16.14
C HIS A 160 5.53 -10.31 16.74
N SER A 161 5.77 -11.40 15.99
CA SER A 161 6.77 -12.42 16.33
C SER A 161 8.14 -12.24 15.67
N GLY A 162 8.33 -11.17 14.89
CA GLY A 162 9.61 -10.83 14.26
C GLY A 162 10.67 -10.40 15.28
N ALA A 163 11.94 -10.69 14.98
CA ALA A 163 13.07 -10.16 15.75
C ALA A 163 13.24 -8.64 15.50
N PRO A 164 13.81 -7.88 16.46
CA PRO A 164 14.12 -6.46 16.27
C PRO A 164 14.98 -6.22 15.02
N GLY A 165 14.61 -5.23 14.21
CA GLY A 165 15.22 -4.94 12.90
C GLY A 165 14.82 -5.90 11.77
N GLY A 166 14.02 -6.95 12.02
CA GLY A 166 13.45 -7.82 10.99
C GLY A 166 12.19 -7.23 10.34
N TYR A 167 11.73 -7.81 9.24
CA TYR A 167 10.64 -7.24 8.43
C TYR A 167 9.39 -6.79 9.21
N ALA A 168 8.86 -7.64 10.11
CA ALA A 168 7.67 -7.30 10.89
C ALA A 168 7.89 -6.17 11.91
N ASP A 169 9.11 -6.08 12.45
CA ASP A 169 9.52 -4.98 13.34
C ASP A 169 9.65 -3.68 12.56
N VAL A 170 10.25 -3.70 11.36
CA VAL A 170 10.34 -2.52 10.47
C VAL A 170 8.95 -1.97 10.11
N ALA A 171 7.98 -2.84 9.77
CA ALA A 171 6.60 -2.42 9.56
C ALA A 171 5.96 -1.81 10.81
N ALA A 172 6.06 -2.48 11.97
CA ALA A 172 5.45 -2.03 13.22
C ALA A 172 6.04 -0.71 13.74
N VAL A 173 7.37 -0.57 13.68
CA VAL A 173 8.07 0.67 14.05
C VAL A 173 7.67 1.80 13.11
N LYS A 174 7.64 1.59 11.79
CA LYS A 174 7.26 2.65 10.86
C LYS A 174 5.79 3.07 11.01
N PHE A 175 4.89 2.11 11.23
CA PHE A 175 3.50 2.38 11.56
C PHE A 175 3.36 3.24 12.81
N LYS A 176 4.07 2.87 13.89
CA LYS A 176 4.12 3.64 15.15
C LYS A 176 4.56 5.09 14.91
N GLU A 177 5.67 5.30 14.21
CA GLU A 177 6.19 6.65 13.90
C GLU A 177 5.12 7.49 13.21
N LEU A 178 4.49 6.94 12.15
CA LEU A 178 3.51 7.67 11.33
C LEU A 178 2.22 7.99 12.12
N VAL A 179 1.75 7.07 12.97
CA VAL A 179 0.57 7.31 13.83
C VAL A 179 0.86 8.37 14.90
N GLU A 180 2.01 8.31 15.56
CA GLU A 180 2.41 9.27 16.60
C GLU A 180 2.65 10.67 16.03
N GLU A 181 3.35 10.77 14.90
CA GLU A 181 3.61 12.03 14.21
C GLU A 181 2.31 12.71 13.73
N ARG A 182 1.46 11.97 13.01
CA ARG A 182 0.26 12.54 12.35
C ARG A 182 -0.88 12.84 13.30
N SER A 183 -0.97 12.13 14.43
CA SER A 183 -1.98 12.38 15.46
C SER A 183 -1.58 13.49 16.43
N GLY A 184 -0.37 14.05 16.33
CA GLY A 184 0.18 14.97 17.32
C GLY A 184 0.35 14.31 18.70
N GLY A 185 0.61 13.00 18.74
CA GLY A 185 0.73 12.19 19.95
C GLY A 185 -0.58 11.82 20.65
N ARG A 186 -1.76 12.10 20.06
CA ARG A 186 -3.04 11.65 20.62
C ARG A 186 -3.30 10.16 20.39
N MET A 187 -2.82 9.65 19.26
CA MET A 187 -2.75 8.22 18.98
C MET A 187 -1.30 7.78 19.17
N THR A 188 -1.08 6.76 19.97
CA THR A 188 0.24 6.18 20.23
C THR A 188 0.25 4.72 19.80
N ALA A 189 1.42 4.16 19.49
CA ALA A 189 1.53 2.73 19.26
C ALA A 189 2.59 2.07 20.16
N SER A 190 2.24 0.93 20.71
CA SER A 190 3.01 0.19 21.71
C SER A 190 3.30 -1.19 21.15
N GLN A 191 4.59 -1.57 21.02
CA GLN A 191 4.95 -2.92 20.58
C GLN A 191 4.70 -3.91 21.72
N ILE A 192 3.81 -4.86 21.50
CA ILE A 192 3.65 -6.03 22.38
C ILE A 192 4.43 -7.22 21.80
N GLY A 193 4.98 -8.05 22.69
CA GLY A 193 5.82 -9.19 22.32
C GLY A 193 5.08 -10.28 21.54
N SER A 194 5.82 -11.33 21.15
CA SER A 194 5.30 -12.37 20.26
C SER A 194 4.15 -13.15 20.89
N GLU A 195 2.99 -13.13 20.24
CA GLU A 195 1.89 -14.04 20.51
C GLU A 195 1.63 -14.93 19.29
N ARG A 196 1.31 -16.20 19.53
CA ARG A 196 0.97 -17.17 18.48
C ARG A 196 -0.48 -17.01 18.00
N GLU A 197 -1.24 -16.20 18.73
CA GLU A 197 -2.69 -16.06 18.68
C GLU A 197 -3.08 -14.60 18.31
N LEU A 198 -2.18 -13.82 17.67
CA LEU A 198 -2.40 -12.41 17.32
C LEU A 198 -3.72 -12.16 16.55
N VAL A 199 -4.10 -13.10 15.68
CA VAL A 199 -5.34 -13.07 14.87
C VAL A 199 -6.55 -13.28 15.78
N GLU A 200 -6.58 -14.36 16.55
CA GLU A 200 -7.67 -14.72 17.45
C GLU A 200 -7.86 -13.67 18.58
N GLY A 201 -6.76 -13.16 19.14
CA GLY A 201 -6.81 -12.13 20.16
C GLY A 201 -7.31 -10.77 19.65
N ALA A 202 -7.18 -10.48 18.35
CA ALA A 202 -7.79 -9.29 17.76
C ALA A 202 -9.30 -9.47 17.56
N GLN A 203 -9.76 -10.66 17.15
CA GLN A 203 -11.19 -11.03 17.09
C GLN A 203 -11.85 -11.01 18.48
N LEU A 204 -11.07 -11.22 19.54
CA LEU A 204 -11.53 -11.19 20.94
C LEU A 204 -11.33 -9.82 21.61
N GLY A 205 -10.80 -8.82 20.89
CA GLY A 205 -10.52 -7.49 21.43
C GLY A 205 -9.44 -7.43 22.52
N SER A 206 -8.64 -8.49 22.69
CA SER A 206 -7.50 -8.51 23.62
C SER A 206 -6.19 -7.99 23.00
N ILE A 207 -6.16 -7.82 21.68
CA ILE A 207 -5.01 -7.36 20.90
C ILE A 207 -5.51 -6.29 19.92
N ASP A 208 -4.97 -5.08 19.99
CA ASP A 208 -5.47 -3.97 19.18
C ASP A 208 -5.09 -4.14 17.70
N ALA A 209 -3.81 -4.44 17.43
CA ALA A 209 -3.25 -4.57 16.09
C ALA A 209 -2.13 -5.62 16.02
N GLY A 210 -1.80 -6.07 14.81
CA GLY A 210 -0.75 -7.06 14.61
C GLY A 210 -0.08 -7.01 13.25
N VAL A 211 1.10 -7.63 13.19
CA VAL A 211 1.88 -7.81 11.96
C VAL A 211 2.27 -9.29 11.85
N VAL A 212 1.65 -10.01 10.91
CA VAL A 212 1.71 -11.48 10.78
C VAL A 212 2.01 -11.93 9.35
N PHE A 213 2.34 -13.20 9.16
CA PHE A 213 2.36 -13.80 7.83
C PHE A 213 0.93 -13.91 7.28
N ALA A 214 0.66 -13.29 6.12
CA ALA A 214 -0.69 -13.17 5.56
C ALA A 214 -1.33 -14.53 5.25
N GLY A 215 -0.53 -15.53 4.87
CA GLY A 215 -1.01 -16.89 4.60
C GLY A 215 -1.61 -17.62 5.81
N LEU A 216 -1.47 -17.09 7.04
CA LEU A 216 -2.22 -17.61 8.20
C LEU A 216 -3.73 -17.39 8.05
N LEU A 217 -4.15 -16.31 7.36
CA LEU A 217 -5.57 -16.01 7.17
C LEU A 217 -6.28 -17.00 6.26
N GLU A 218 -5.57 -17.81 5.45
CA GLU A 218 -6.17 -18.87 4.62
C GLU A 218 -7.01 -19.86 5.45
N SER A 219 -6.68 -20.05 6.74
CA SER A 219 -7.46 -20.90 7.66
C SER A 219 -8.77 -20.29 8.16
N PHE A 220 -8.97 -18.98 7.97
CA PHE A 220 -10.16 -18.21 8.36
C PHE A 220 -10.94 -17.74 7.12
N VAL A 221 -10.23 -17.37 6.06
CA VAL A 221 -10.69 -16.78 4.80
C VAL A 221 -9.94 -17.49 3.66
N PRO A 222 -10.47 -18.59 3.10
CA PRO A 222 -9.76 -19.46 2.14
C PRO A 222 -9.16 -18.73 0.93
N GLU A 223 -9.83 -17.70 0.46
CA GLU A 223 -9.44 -16.83 -0.66
C GLU A 223 -8.10 -16.11 -0.41
N MET A 224 -7.76 -15.81 0.85
CA MET A 224 -6.44 -15.27 1.22
C MET A 224 -5.28 -16.22 0.89
N GLY A 225 -5.57 -17.51 0.66
CA GLY A 225 -4.61 -18.49 0.16
C GLY A 225 -4.01 -18.15 -1.21
N VAL A 226 -4.61 -17.22 -1.98
CA VAL A 226 -4.06 -16.81 -3.29
C VAL A 226 -2.63 -16.29 -3.19
N VAL A 227 -2.26 -15.57 -2.12
CA VAL A 227 -0.90 -15.02 -1.96
C VAL A 227 0.17 -16.11 -1.77
N ASN A 228 -0.25 -17.35 -1.49
CA ASN A 228 0.62 -18.51 -1.29
C ASN A 228 0.86 -19.29 -2.60
N LEU A 229 0.21 -18.93 -3.70
CA LEU A 229 0.37 -19.62 -4.99
C LEU A 229 1.76 -19.39 -5.59
N PRO A 230 2.40 -20.45 -6.13
CA PRO A 230 3.79 -20.34 -6.55
C PRO A 230 3.93 -19.57 -7.88
N PHE A 231 4.96 -18.73 -7.96
CA PHE A 231 5.26 -17.84 -9.09
C PHE A 231 4.09 -16.97 -9.55
N LEU A 232 3.25 -16.52 -8.61
CA LEU A 232 2.12 -15.65 -8.91
C LEU A 232 2.54 -14.22 -9.34
N PHE A 233 3.65 -13.72 -8.81
CA PHE A 233 4.16 -12.37 -9.03
C PHE A 233 5.42 -12.38 -9.92
N ASP A 234 5.58 -11.35 -10.75
CA ASP A 234 6.69 -11.25 -11.72
C ASP A 234 7.90 -10.43 -11.23
N GLY A 235 7.76 -9.72 -10.11
CA GLY A 235 8.79 -8.86 -9.54
C GLY A 235 8.21 -7.85 -8.55
N GLN A 236 9.07 -7.00 -7.98
CA GLN A 236 8.66 -6.02 -6.96
C GLN A 236 7.62 -5.02 -7.49
N ASP A 237 7.82 -4.47 -8.69
CA ASP A 237 6.89 -3.50 -9.26
C ASP A 237 5.46 -4.09 -9.44
N HIS A 238 5.37 -5.37 -9.80
CA HIS A 238 4.09 -6.10 -9.90
C HIS A 238 3.48 -6.36 -8.51
N VAL A 239 4.30 -6.76 -7.52
CA VAL A 239 3.88 -6.86 -6.11
C VAL A 239 3.30 -5.54 -5.61
N ASP A 240 3.94 -4.43 -5.93
CA ASP A 240 3.53 -3.09 -5.48
C ASP A 240 2.22 -2.64 -6.13
N ALA A 241 2.10 -2.79 -7.45
CA ALA A 241 0.85 -2.50 -8.16
C ALA A 241 -0.33 -3.38 -7.73
N VAL A 242 -0.09 -4.64 -7.35
CA VAL A 242 -1.15 -5.53 -6.84
C VAL A 242 -1.61 -5.08 -5.45
N PHE A 243 -0.70 -4.99 -4.49
CA PHE A 243 -1.06 -4.79 -3.08
C PHE A 243 -1.51 -3.35 -2.76
N ASP A 244 -0.99 -2.35 -3.48
CA ASP A 244 -1.42 -0.96 -3.32
C ASP A 244 -2.58 -0.58 -4.28
N GLY A 245 -2.93 -1.48 -5.21
CA GLY A 245 -3.97 -1.32 -6.22
C GLY A 245 -5.37 -1.79 -5.82
N PRO A 246 -6.32 -1.86 -6.78
CA PRO A 246 -7.66 -2.38 -6.54
C PRO A 246 -7.69 -3.83 -6.05
N VAL A 247 -6.83 -4.69 -6.60
CA VAL A 247 -6.80 -6.12 -6.26
C VAL A 247 -6.41 -6.35 -4.80
N GLY A 248 -5.36 -5.66 -4.31
CA GLY A 248 -4.96 -5.69 -2.91
C GLY A 248 -6.04 -5.15 -1.96
N ARG A 249 -6.72 -4.07 -2.32
CA ARG A 249 -7.83 -3.52 -1.51
C ARG A 249 -9.00 -4.49 -1.38
N ASP A 250 -9.40 -5.13 -2.48
CA ASP A 250 -10.49 -6.11 -2.46
C ASP A 250 -10.10 -7.38 -1.70
N LEU A 251 -8.83 -7.80 -1.79
CA LEU A 251 -8.28 -8.93 -1.04
C LEU A 251 -8.25 -8.64 0.48
N LEU A 252 -7.83 -7.43 0.88
CA LEU A 252 -7.86 -6.97 2.28
C LEU A 252 -9.29 -6.93 2.84
N ALA A 253 -10.28 -6.54 2.03
CA ALA A 253 -11.68 -6.47 2.48
C ALA A 253 -12.24 -7.83 2.94
N LEU A 254 -11.71 -8.95 2.45
CA LEU A 254 -12.15 -10.29 2.85
C LEU A 254 -11.90 -10.62 4.33
N ALA A 255 -10.97 -9.92 4.99
CA ALA A 255 -10.73 -10.09 6.41
C ALA A 255 -11.86 -9.52 7.30
N GLU A 256 -12.70 -8.64 6.76
CA GLU A 256 -13.83 -8.05 7.50
C GLU A 256 -14.88 -9.10 7.87
N ASP A 257 -15.03 -10.17 7.07
CA ASP A 257 -15.91 -11.31 7.35
C ASP A 257 -15.52 -12.08 8.64
N VAL A 258 -14.30 -11.86 9.14
CA VAL A 258 -13.76 -12.51 10.35
C VAL A 258 -13.38 -11.51 11.44
N ASP A 259 -14.02 -10.33 11.46
CA ASP A 259 -13.84 -9.24 12.45
C ASP A 259 -12.39 -8.72 12.55
N ILE A 260 -11.69 -8.70 11.42
CA ILE A 260 -10.32 -8.19 11.30
C ILE A 260 -10.28 -7.11 10.24
N LYS A 261 -9.88 -5.89 10.63
CA LYS A 261 -9.52 -4.87 9.66
C LYS A 261 -8.11 -5.12 9.15
N ALA A 262 -8.00 -5.80 8.02
CA ALA A 262 -6.75 -5.90 7.29
C ALA A 262 -6.40 -4.53 6.68
N LEU A 263 -5.24 -3.98 7.06
CA LEU A 263 -4.85 -2.60 6.75
C LEU A 263 -3.94 -2.52 5.52
N ALA A 264 -2.88 -3.32 5.46
CA ALA A 264 -1.89 -3.25 4.38
C ALA A 264 -1.10 -4.56 4.24
N ILE A 265 -0.53 -4.79 3.05
CA ILE A 265 0.34 -5.94 2.77
C ILE A 265 1.76 -5.46 2.48
N GLY A 266 2.72 -5.96 3.27
CA GLY A 266 4.16 -5.81 3.07
C GLY A 266 4.85 -7.13 2.70
N GLN A 267 6.18 -7.15 2.83
CA GLN A 267 7.03 -8.29 2.49
C GLN A 267 7.37 -9.15 3.71
N PHE A 268 7.00 -10.43 3.68
CA PHE A 268 7.57 -11.46 4.57
C PHE A 268 8.75 -12.22 3.91
N GLY A 269 9.00 -11.95 2.62
CA GLY A 269 10.20 -12.35 1.88
C GLY A 269 9.97 -13.46 0.85
N LEU A 270 10.87 -13.56 -0.14
CA LEU A 270 10.81 -14.59 -1.17
C LEU A 270 11.29 -15.94 -0.61
N ARG A 271 10.46 -16.98 -0.70
CA ARG A 271 10.82 -18.32 -0.23
C ARG A 271 11.81 -18.98 -1.19
N SER A 272 12.95 -19.39 -0.67
CA SER A 272 13.99 -20.09 -1.43
C SER A 272 14.39 -21.41 -0.77
N MET A 273 14.81 -22.38 -1.59
CA MET A 273 15.13 -23.73 -1.12
C MET A 273 16.55 -23.76 -0.55
N MET A 274 16.71 -24.35 0.62
CA MET A 274 18.01 -24.50 1.28
C MET A 274 18.19 -25.92 1.81
N ASN A 275 19.35 -26.52 1.57
CA ASN A 275 19.60 -27.91 1.93
C ASN A 275 21.08 -28.21 2.26
N SER A 276 21.35 -29.42 2.72
CA SER A 276 22.67 -29.92 3.14
C SER A 276 23.38 -30.77 2.07
N GLN A 277 22.67 -31.17 1.01
CA GLN A 277 23.06 -32.21 0.06
C GLN A 277 23.74 -31.66 -1.21
N ARG A 278 23.11 -30.72 -1.92
CA ARG A 278 23.58 -30.19 -3.21
C ARG A 278 22.95 -28.83 -3.59
N PRO A 279 23.56 -28.04 -4.49
CA PRO A 279 22.86 -26.97 -5.20
C PRO A 279 21.68 -27.54 -6.01
N ILE A 280 20.58 -26.81 -6.08
CA ILE A 280 19.39 -27.10 -6.89
C ILE A 280 19.36 -26.09 -8.03
N VAL A 281 19.38 -26.52 -9.30
CA VAL A 281 19.36 -25.63 -10.47
C VAL A 281 18.08 -25.82 -11.30
N ASN A 282 17.58 -27.04 -11.37
CA ASN A 282 16.33 -27.42 -12.03
C ASN A 282 15.42 -28.18 -11.05
N PRO A 283 14.11 -28.33 -11.35
CA PRO A 283 13.20 -29.19 -10.61
C PRO A 283 13.80 -30.56 -10.25
N ASP A 284 14.27 -31.33 -11.24
CA ASP A 284 14.81 -32.69 -11.06
C ASP A 284 15.91 -32.83 -9.99
N ASP A 285 16.53 -31.73 -9.55
CA ASP A 285 17.49 -31.71 -8.47
C ASP A 285 16.86 -31.89 -7.05
N ALA A 286 15.54 -32.05 -6.83
CA ALA A 286 14.93 -32.00 -5.47
C ALA A 286 14.47 -33.32 -4.72
N ALA A 287 13.82 -34.35 -5.34
CA ALA A 287 13.38 -35.71 -4.83
C ALA A 287 12.47 -35.91 -3.53
N ALA A 288 11.29 -36.60 -3.42
CA ALA A 288 9.84 -36.37 -3.83
C ALA A 288 8.71 -36.67 -2.76
N GLU A 289 7.60 -35.87 -2.68
CA GLU A 289 6.18 -36.08 -2.12
C GLU A 289 5.57 -35.33 -0.84
N SER A 290 4.73 -34.25 -0.92
CA SER A 290 3.22 -34.18 -0.63
C SER A 290 2.52 -32.85 -0.09
N ASP A 291 1.89 -31.98 -0.92
CA ASP A 291 0.69 -31.05 -0.67
C ASP A 291 0.75 -29.46 -0.49
N ILE A 292 0.16 -28.70 -1.44
CA ILE A 292 0.22 -27.23 -1.75
C ILE A 292 1.53 -26.46 -1.53
N TYR A 293 1.86 -25.99 -0.32
CA TYR A 293 3.22 -25.52 -0.04
C TYR A 293 4.19 -26.67 -0.33
N ILE A 294 3.79 -27.82 0.16
CA ILE A 294 4.43 -29.12 0.13
C ILE A 294 4.33 -29.72 -1.30
N ARG A 295 3.27 -29.40 -2.08
CA ARG A 295 3.08 -29.73 -3.52
C ARG A 295 3.99 -28.94 -4.43
N THR A 296 4.25 -27.67 -4.08
CA THR A 296 5.25 -26.85 -4.77
C THR A 296 6.61 -27.56 -4.68
N TYR A 297 6.95 -28.13 -3.51
CA TYR A 297 8.12 -29.01 -3.39
C TYR A 297 7.96 -30.31 -4.20
N GLU A 298 6.83 -31.03 -4.16
CA GLU A 298 6.61 -32.26 -4.97
C GLU A 298 6.79 -32.13 -6.46
N LEU A 299 6.24 -31.05 -7.02
CA LEU A 299 6.17 -30.86 -8.45
C LEU A 299 7.52 -30.44 -8.97
N VAL A 300 8.28 -29.68 -8.16
CA VAL A 300 9.74 -29.56 -8.33
C VAL A 300 10.48 -30.79 -7.83
N GLY A 301 9.79 -31.86 -7.52
CA GLY A 301 10.34 -33.16 -7.27
C GLY A 301 10.71 -33.51 -5.83
N ALA A 302 10.64 -32.67 -4.78
CA ALA A 302 11.20 -32.88 -3.40
C ALA A 302 10.28 -33.61 -2.37
N ASN A 303 10.84 -34.28 -1.33
CA ASN A 303 10.17 -35.10 -0.27
C ASN A 303 10.07 -34.41 1.11
N PRO A 304 9.12 -33.50 1.29
CA PRO A 304 8.94 -32.71 2.50
C PRO A 304 8.19 -33.41 3.65
N VAL A 305 8.58 -33.05 4.87
CA VAL A 305 7.91 -33.46 6.12
C VAL A 305 7.34 -32.21 6.81
N PRO A 306 6.03 -32.16 7.13
CA PRO A 306 5.45 -31.01 7.83
C PRO A 306 5.96 -30.96 9.28
N LEU A 307 6.63 -29.86 9.64
CA LEU A 307 7.23 -29.65 10.97
C LEU A 307 6.77 -28.30 11.56
N PRO A 308 6.39 -28.25 12.85
CA PRO A 308 6.20 -26.98 13.56
C PRO A 308 7.49 -26.14 13.53
N GLY A 309 7.38 -24.83 13.34
CA GLY A 309 8.53 -23.91 13.24
C GLY A 309 9.68 -24.13 14.25
N PRO A 310 9.40 -24.29 15.56
CA PRO A 310 10.44 -24.57 16.58
C PRO A 310 11.21 -25.88 16.39
N GLU A 311 10.65 -26.85 15.67
CA GLU A 311 11.26 -28.16 15.43
C GLU A 311 12.16 -28.16 14.19
N ILE A 312 12.06 -27.15 13.31
CA ILE A 312 12.82 -27.07 12.05
C ILE A 312 14.32 -27.08 12.31
N PHE A 313 14.83 -26.21 13.19
CA PHE A 313 16.28 -26.17 13.49
C PHE A 313 16.79 -27.52 13.97
N THR A 314 16.11 -28.14 14.95
CA THR A 314 16.50 -29.43 15.52
C THR A 314 16.39 -30.57 14.50
N SER A 315 15.45 -30.49 13.58
CA SER A 315 15.26 -31.47 12.50
C SER A 315 16.35 -31.36 11.43
N LEU A 316 16.74 -30.14 11.05
CA LEU A 316 17.88 -29.88 10.18
C LEU A 316 19.19 -30.33 10.85
N GLN A 317 19.41 -29.95 12.12
CA GLN A 317 20.61 -30.29 12.88
C GLN A 317 20.82 -31.80 13.03
N ASN A 318 19.74 -32.56 13.27
CA ASN A 318 19.79 -34.01 13.43
C ASN A 318 19.66 -34.80 12.11
N GLY A 319 19.48 -34.13 10.97
CA GLY A 319 19.27 -34.80 9.68
C GLY A 319 17.95 -35.57 9.57
N VAL A 320 16.91 -35.13 10.28
CA VAL A 320 15.53 -35.63 10.11
C VAL A 320 14.96 -35.16 8.77
N VAL A 321 15.37 -33.96 8.32
CA VAL A 321 15.09 -33.41 6.99
C VAL A 321 16.39 -32.84 6.41
N ASP A 322 16.61 -33.04 5.11
CA ASP A 322 17.83 -32.60 4.41
C ASP A 322 17.92 -31.09 4.21
N GLY A 323 16.79 -30.39 4.33
CA GLY A 323 16.63 -28.99 4.01
C GLY A 323 15.24 -28.46 4.35
N THR A 324 15.00 -27.21 4.00
CA THR A 324 13.72 -26.52 4.12
C THR A 324 13.59 -25.51 2.97
N GLY A 325 12.43 -24.90 2.79
CA GLY A 325 12.30 -23.74 1.93
C GLY A 325 11.59 -22.61 2.66
N ALA A 326 12.28 -21.49 2.79
CA ALA A 326 11.91 -20.37 3.66
C ALA A 326 12.48 -19.06 3.10
N PRO A 327 11.98 -17.90 3.55
CA PRO A 327 12.64 -16.62 3.29
C PRO A 327 14.06 -16.59 3.85
N ILE A 328 14.95 -15.83 3.21
CA ILE A 328 16.40 -15.84 3.49
C ILE A 328 16.70 -15.42 4.94
N PHE A 329 15.98 -14.43 5.49
CA PHE A 329 16.13 -14.03 6.89
C PHE A 329 15.98 -15.17 7.89
N ALA A 330 15.17 -16.19 7.59
CA ALA A 330 14.94 -17.31 8.50
C ALA A 330 16.24 -18.12 8.70
N ALA A 331 17.05 -18.28 7.66
CA ALA A 331 18.33 -18.98 7.74
C ALA A 331 19.34 -18.27 8.65
N VAL A 332 19.34 -16.93 8.67
CA VAL A 332 20.21 -16.14 9.55
C VAL A 332 19.63 -16.07 10.97
N THR A 333 18.36 -15.65 11.12
CA THR A 333 17.73 -15.41 12.43
C THR A 333 17.49 -16.68 13.24
N GLN A 334 17.17 -17.80 12.59
CA GLN A 334 17.07 -19.12 13.23
C GLN A 334 18.40 -19.89 13.19
N LYS A 335 19.46 -19.26 12.68
CA LYS A 335 20.82 -19.81 12.61
C LYS A 335 20.94 -21.17 11.94
N TYR A 336 20.26 -21.39 10.82
CA TYR A 336 20.37 -22.67 10.10
C TYR A 336 21.80 -22.97 9.64
N TYR A 337 22.70 -21.98 9.60
CA TYR A 337 24.14 -22.15 9.40
C TYR A 337 24.88 -22.88 10.55
N GLU A 338 24.27 -23.06 11.74
CA GLU A 338 24.76 -23.94 12.81
C GLU A 338 24.31 -25.42 12.60
N THR A 339 23.69 -25.74 11.45
CA THR A 339 23.24 -27.09 11.05
C THR A 339 24.00 -27.59 9.81
N PRO A 340 23.81 -28.83 9.34
CA PRO A 340 24.40 -29.31 8.08
C PRO A 340 23.97 -28.57 6.80
N VAL A 341 22.94 -27.71 6.86
CA VAL A 341 22.47 -26.91 5.71
C VAL A 341 23.54 -25.90 5.30
N LYS A 342 23.82 -25.84 3.99
CA LYS A 342 24.89 -25.02 3.41
C LYS A 342 24.68 -24.63 1.93
N TYR A 343 23.62 -25.11 1.30
CA TYR A 343 23.24 -24.73 -0.06
C TYR A 343 21.99 -23.87 0.01
N LEU A 344 21.98 -22.72 -0.66
CA LEU A 344 20.81 -21.86 -0.85
C LEU A 344 20.59 -21.63 -2.34
N SER A 345 19.50 -22.16 -2.87
CA SER A 345 19.12 -22.02 -4.27
C SER A 345 17.98 -21.03 -4.39
N LEU A 346 18.19 -19.94 -5.14
CA LEU A 346 17.30 -18.78 -5.26
C LEU A 346 16.09 -19.06 -6.16
N THR A 347 15.31 -20.07 -5.75
CA THR A 347 14.07 -20.47 -6.41
C THR A 347 12.99 -19.39 -6.35
N GLU A 348 12.94 -18.62 -5.25
CA GLU A 348 12.03 -17.48 -5.05
C GLU A 348 10.58 -17.83 -5.43
N HIS A 349 10.17 -19.05 -5.11
CA HIS A 349 9.02 -19.71 -5.73
C HIS A 349 7.68 -19.25 -5.15
N ILE A 350 7.67 -18.67 -3.95
CA ILE A 350 6.49 -18.06 -3.31
C ILE A 350 6.91 -16.70 -2.74
N TYR A 351 6.14 -15.66 -3.05
CA TYR A 351 6.22 -14.38 -2.36
C TYR A 351 5.46 -14.50 -1.04
N ALA A 352 6.15 -14.55 0.09
CA ALA A 352 5.46 -14.54 1.37
C ALA A 352 5.01 -13.11 1.69
N ALA A 353 3.70 -12.89 1.76
CA ALA A 353 3.09 -11.61 2.13
C ALA A 353 3.05 -11.41 3.66
N LEU A 354 3.29 -10.19 4.12
CA LEU A 354 3.17 -9.77 5.52
C LEU A 354 1.89 -8.94 5.68
N LEU A 355 0.94 -9.39 6.49
CA LEU A 355 -0.27 -8.64 6.76
C LEU A 355 -0.09 -7.73 7.99
N MET A 356 -0.38 -6.44 7.82
CA MET A 356 -0.69 -5.53 8.92
C MET A 356 -2.21 -5.46 9.11
N PHE A 357 -2.68 -5.61 10.34
CA PHE A 357 -4.11 -5.63 10.65
C PHE A 357 -4.44 -5.02 12.03
N MET A 358 -5.73 -4.80 12.25
CA MET A 358 -6.33 -4.27 13.49
C MET A 358 -7.61 -5.05 13.81
N GLY A 359 -7.99 -5.16 15.08
CA GLY A 359 -9.30 -5.73 15.45
C GLY A 359 -10.44 -4.86 14.89
N GLY A 360 -11.47 -5.49 14.32
CA GLY A 360 -12.58 -4.80 13.63
C GLY A 360 -13.31 -3.82 14.54
N GLU A 361 -13.82 -4.30 15.69
CA GLU A 361 -14.50 -3.46 16.70
C GLU A 361 -13.70 -2.22 17.10
N LEU A 362 -12.39 -2.35 17.32
CA LEU A 362 -11.54 -1.22 17.71
C LEU A 362 -11.38 -0.23 16.55
N PHE A 363 -11.12 -0.71 15.32
CA PHE A 363 -11.01 0.15 14.14
C PHE A 363 -12.29 0.92 13.87
N ASP A 364 -13.45 0.27 14.00
CA ASP A 364 -14.77 0.92 13.87
C ASP A 364 -15.04 1.95 14.98
N GLY A 365 -14.54 1.69 16.18
CA GLY A 365 -14.59 2.62 17.32
C GLY A 365 -13.73 3.88 17.18
N LEU A 366 -12.73 3.90 16.30
CA LEU A 366 -11.82 5.06 16.12
C LEU A 366 -12.52 6.30 15.54
N GLY A 367 -13.54 6.10 14.72
CA GLY A 367 -14.19 7.15 13.93
C GLY A 367 -13.41 7.57 12.67
N PRO A 368 -14.06 8.20 11.67
CA PRO A 368 -13.56 8.23 10.29
C PRO A 368 -12.18 8.88 10.09
N ALA A 369 -11.90 9.96 10.83
CA ALA A 369 -10.62 10.69 10.72
C ALA A 369 -9.44 9.87 11.24
N ALA A 370 -9.64 9.11 12.32
CA ALA A 370 -8.63 8.24 12.91
C ALA A 370 -8.48 6.93 12.11
N GLN A 371 -9.59 6.38 11.59
CA GLN A 371 -9.57 5.29 10.62
C GLN A 371 -8.72 5.64 9.38
N GLN A 372 -8.95 6.81 8.78
CA GLN A 372 -8.16 7.27 7.62
C GLN A 372 -6.67 7.40 7.98
N LEU A 373 -6.35 7.98 9.13
CA LEU A 373 -4.98 8.16 9.61
C LEU A 373 -4.26 6.80 9.79
N VAL A 374 -4.90 5.84 10.47
CA VAL A 374 -4.38 4.49 10.68
C VAL A 374 -4.21 3.74 9.37
N GLN A 375 -5.23 3.77 8.51
CA GLN A 375 -5.21 3.12 7.19
C GLN A 375 -4.07 3.65 6.31
N GLN A 376 -3.84 4.97 6.30
CA GLN A 376 -2.80 5.59 5.50
C GLN A 376 -1.40 5.40 6.11
N ALA A 377 -1.28 5.45 7.44
CA ALA A 377 -0.04 5.10 8.13
C ALA A 377 0.37 3.64 7.88
N ALA A 378 -0.59 2.71 7.78
CA ALA A 378 -0.33 1.31 7.49
C ALA A 378 0.16 1.07 6.06
N ILE A 379 -0.48 1.71 5.05
CA ILE A 379 -0.06 1.61 3.65
C ILE A 379 1.38 2.15 3.48
N GLU A 380 1.68 3.31 4.06
CA GLU A 380 3.03 3.89 3.97
C GLU A 380 4.08 3.09 4.76
N ALA A 381 3.71 2.48 5.89
CA ALA A 381 4.58 1.58 6.64
C ALA A 381 4.89 0.29 5.85
N ALA A 382 3.89 -0.30 5.16
CA ALA A 382 4.09 -1.47 4.31
C ALA A 382 4.95 -1.17 3.07
N ALA A 383 4.75 -0.01 2.43
CA ALA A 383 5.58 0.44 1.31
C ALA A 383 7.04 0.69 1.74
N HIS A 384 7.25 1.36 2.88
CA HIS A 384 8.57 1.54 3.48
C HIS A 384 9.22 0.18 3.83
N GLN A 385 8.47 -0.73 4.44
CA GLN A 385 8.97 -2.03 4.84
C GLN A 385 9.37 -2.90 3.65
N ARG A 386 8.64 -2.88 2.54
CA ARG A 386 9.04 -3.52 1.27
C ARG A 386 10.38 -2.98 0.77
N ALA A 387 10.56 -1.65 0.77
CA ALA A 387 11.80 -1.00 0.33
C ALA A 387 13.01 -1.30 1.25
N GLU A 388 12.80 -1.48 2.57
CA GLU A 388 13.87 -1.91 3.49
C GLU A 388 14.12 -3.43 3.44
N ALA A 389 13.11 -4.25 3.15
CA ALA A 389 13.24 -5.72 3.07
C ALA A 389 14.27 -6.14 2.03
N ALA A 390 14.30 -5.50 0.85
CA ALA A 390 15.29 -5.76 -0.18
C ALA A 390 16.74 -5.53 0.31
N LYS A 391 16.97 -4.49 1.13
CA LYS A 391 18.31 -4.20 1.69
C LYS A 391 18.70 -5.19 2.80
N LEU A 392 17.71 -5.66 3.57
CA LEU A 392 17.90 -6.70 4.57
C LEU A 392 18.24 -8.05 3.89
N ASP A 393 17.60 -8.38 2.78
CA ASP A 393 17.87 -9.59 1.98
C ASP A 393 19.32 -9.64 1.48
N ASP A 394 19.86 -8.52 0.96
CA ASP A 394 21.28 -8.41 0.60
C ASP A 394 22.20 -8.73 1.79
N GLY A 395 21.92 -8.13 2.96
CA GLY A 395 22.69 -8.37 4.19
C GLY A 395 22.61 -9.82 4.70
N TYR A 396 21.44 -10.44 4.62
CA TYR A 396 21.29 -11.86 4.98
C TYR A 396 22.02 -12.78 4.00
N LEU A 397 22.02 -12.47 2.70
CA LEU A 397 22.78 -13.20 1.69
C LEU A 397 24.30 -13.08 1.89
N GLU A 398 24.81 -11.91 2.27
CA GLU A 398 26.22 -11.74 2.62
C GLU A 398 26.59 -12.54 3.87
N GLU A 399 25.77 -12.51 4.92
CA GLU A 399 26.01 -13.29 6.15
C GLU A 399 26.07 -14.79 5.87
N LEU A 400 25.12 -15.36 5.11
CA LEU A 400 25.16 -16.79 4.77
C LEU A 400 26.41 -17.17 3.97
N LYS A 401 26.85 -16.32 3.02
CA LYS A 401 28.11 -16.52 2.28
C LYS A 401 29.32 -16.45 3.22
N ASN A 402 29.33 -15.57 4.21
CA ASN A 402 30.38 -15.47 5.22
C ASN A 402 30.41 -16.71 6.14
N GLN A 403 29.26 -17.31 6.43
CA GLN A 403 29.15 -18.63 7.11
C GLN A 403 29.51 -19.81 6.19
N GLY A 404 29.95 -19.57 4.95
CA GLY A 404 30.43 -20.58 4.02
C GLY A 404 29.33 -21.29 3.22
N TRP A 405 28.13 -20.72 3.13
CA TRP A 405 27.06 -21.27 2.28
C TRP A 405 27.34 -21.00 0.79
N GLU A 406 27.02 -22.00 -0.04
CA GLU A 406 27.01 -21.89 -1.49
C GLU A 406 25.63 -21.40 -1.95
N VAL A 407 25.59 -20.24 -2.63
CA VAL A 407 24.36 -19.61 -3.12
C VAL A 407 24.32 -19.69 -4.64
N ASN A 408 23.21 -20.14 -5.23
CA ASN A 408 23.06 -20.31 -6.66
C ASN A 408 21.70 -19.85 -7.21
N ASP A 409 21.70 -19.37 -8.45
CA ASP A 409 20.48 -19.11 -9.24
C ASP A 409 19.88 -20.42 -9.79
N VAL A 410 18.60 -20.38 -10.17
CA VAL A 410 17.85 -21.53 -10.72
C VAL A 410 17.16 -21.20 -12.04
N ASN A 411 16.77 -22.24 -12.78
CA ASN A 411 15.92 -22.13 -13.97
C ASN A 411 14.44 -21.89 -13.60
N LYS A 412 14.09 -20.66 -13.21
CA LYS A 412 12.74 -20.31 -12.73
C LYS A 412 11.60 -20.72 -13.67
N ASP A 413 11.81 -20.75 -14.99
CA ASP A 413 10.78 -21.17 -15.95
C ASP A 413 10.52 -22.68 -15.93
N ALA A 414 11.53 -23.50 -15.67
CA ALA A 414 11.33 -24.92 -15.40
C ALA A 414 10.55 -25.14 -14.10
N PHE A 415 10.85 -24.36 -13.05
CA PHE A 415 10.08 -24.40 -11.80
C PHE A 415 8.61 -23.97 -12.01
N ARG A 416 8.35 -22.86 -12.70
CA ARG A 416 6.99 -22.42 -13.10
C ARG A 416 6.22 -23.51 -13.84
N THR A 417 6.87 -24.16 -14.80
CA THR A 417 6.27 -25.25 -15.60
C THR A 417 5.94 -26.45 -14.73
N ALA A 418 6.85 -26.84 -13.84
CA ALA A 418 6.64 -27.96 -12.93
C ALA A 418 5.43 -27.74 -12.01
N VAL A 419 5.32 -26.56 -11.38
CA VAL A 419 4.29 -26.26 -10.37
C VAL A 419 2.96 -25.75 -10.95
N ALA A 420 2.81 -25.71 -12.28
CA ALA A 420 1.62 -25.18 -12.94
C ALA A 420 0.31 -25.86 -12.46
N GLY A 421 0.35 -27.16 -12.18
CA GLY A 421 -0.79 -27.94 -11.70
C GLY A 421 -1.35 -27.51 -10.33
N VAL A 422 -0.60 -26.75 -9.52
CA VAL A 422 -1.10 -26.21 -8.22
C VAL A 422 -2.31 -25.29 -8.45
N TYR A 423 -2.38 -24.60 -9.59
CA TYR A 423 -3.50 -23.72 -9.93
C TYR A 423 -4.76 -24.53 -10.29
N ASP A 424 -4.61 -25.68 -10.95
CA ASP A 424 -5.74 -26.58 -11.28
C ASP A 424 -6.30 -27.28 -10.02
N GLU A 425 -5.44 -27.49 -9.01
CA GLU A 425 -5.80 -28.03 -7.69
C GLU A 425 -6.51 -27.01 -6.78
N ARG A 426 -6.51 -25.71 -7.15
CA ARG A 426 -7.12 -24.59 -6.39
C ARG A 426 -8.07 -23.73 -7.23
N PRO A 427 -9.15 -24.31 -7.81
CA PRO A 427 -10.06 -23.61 -8.71
C PRO A 427 -10.83 -22.46 -8.04
N GLU A 428 -10.99 -22.46 -6.72
CA GLU A 428 -11.60 -21.36 -5.95
C GLU A 428 -10.71 -20.11 -5.88
N LEU A 429 -9.40 -20.26 -6.10
CA LEU A 429 -8.43 -19.16 -6.16
C LEU A 429 -8.21 -18.64 -7.58
N ALA A 430 -8.80 -19.27 -8.61
CA ALA A 430 -8.51 -18.98 -10.01
C ALA A 430 -8.82 -17.53 -10.41
N GLU A 431 -9.97 -16.99 -9.98
CA GLU A 431 -10.34 -15.59 -10.25
C GLU A 431 -9.33 -14.62 -9.62
N TRP A 432 -8.95 -14.83 -8.35
CA TRP A 432 -7.96 -14.01 -7.68
C TRP A 432 -6.58 -14.10 -8.35
N ALA A 433 -6.15 -15.30 -8.75
CA ALA A 433 -4.89 -15.50 -9.45
C ALA A 433 -4.85 -14.78 -10.80
N ASP A 434 -5.94 -14.83 -11.58
CA ASP A 434 -6.05 -14.12 -12.86
C ASP A 434 -6.12 -12.60 -12.68
N ARG A 435 -6.84 -12.12 -11.65
CA ARG A 435 -6.89 -10.68 -11.30
C ARG A 435 -5.52 -10.15 -10.88
N ILE A 436 -4.75 -10.92 -10.09
CA ILE A 436 -3.39 -10.57 -9.69
C ILE A 436 -2.49 -10.52 -10.94
N ARG A 437 -2.43 -11.58 -11.75
CA ARG A 437 -1.64 -11.62 -13.00
C ARG A 437 -2.00 -10.53 -14.02
N ALA A 438 -3.23 -9.99 -13.97
CA ALA A 438 -3.68 -8.93 -14.85
C ALA A 438 -3.32 -7.51 -14.35
N ALA A 439 -2.82 -7.37 -13.12
CA ALA A 439 -2.38 -6.08 -12.59
C ALA A 439 -1.08 -5.63 -13.27
N ALA A 440 -1.15 -4.52 -14.00
CA ALA A 440 0.02 -3.92 -14.62
C ALA A 440 0.84 -3.13 -13.57
N PRO A 441 2.18 -3.22 -13.59
CA PRO A 441 3.08 -2.30 -12.87
C PRO A 441 2.91 -0.83 -13.30
#